data_AF-A0AA97B3N3-F1
#
_entry.id   AF-A0AA97B3N3-F1
#
_cell.length_a   1.000
_cell.length_b   1.000
_cell.length_c   1.000
_cell.angle_alpha   90.00
_cell.angle_beta   90.00
_cell.angle_gamma   90.00
#
_symmetry.space_group_name_H-M   'P 1'
#
loop_
_entity.id
_entity.type
_entity.pdbx_description
1 polymer ?
#
loop_
_entity_poly.entity_id
_entity_poly.type
_entity_poly.pdbx_seq_one_letter_code
_entity_poly.pdbx_strand_id
1 'polypeptide(L)'
;MTAPSPGGALAFRDLWLFSPRADALIVALPLALALCTAAANVWLAPGAAEGAHRLSAWTAQNLLGNATHVILTFLLFAVHRDVLTSAPGQPRQVLAGSLGMLAVGTVLFFTFYAERTAHTYGVAVIFNVFGTHHTLSQHRGIWSLHGLRAGKAGLPGASALERKLQQMYVPLLLTLLLVRIFFVPEAPGPDAPAYLDIGQGAVLPHGTLGVLLAVWLGYFMLLFRTVLRAEAVSGPKVLYLLAMATATGLVLVAPTWGYVMLPGMHGLEYYMLTARMLEPREGDTPRLPRKFIVPAMIASMLPLLALGAVHGLLQQGVVRGALGSNMGVAETHPLLRAMTSLGFAVVLAHYFADALIYRFRIPSIRAVMLKRLGFS
;
A
#
# COMPACT_ATOMS: atom_id res chain seq x y z
N MET A 1 -40.95 -15.05 5.13
CA MET A 1 -39.92 -16.11 5.18
C MET A 1 -39.19 -16.11 3.85
N THR A 2 -37.93 -15.71 3.82
CA THR A 2 -37.09 -15.75 2.61
C THR A 2 -36.51 -17.15 2.47
N ALA A 3 -36.65 -17.76 1.30
CA ALA A 3 -36.07 -19.06 0.99
C ALA A 3 -34.56 -19.05 1.27
N PRO A 4 -33.98 -20.16 1.78
CA PRO A 4 -32.54 -20.25 1.99
C PRO A 4 -31.84 -20.02 0.66
N SER A 5 -30.89 -19.09 0.66
CA SER A 5 -30.05 -18.83 -0.50
C SER A 5 -29.31 -20.12 -0.87
N PRO A 6 -29.25 -20.51 -2.15
CA PRO A 6 -28.47 -21.67 -2.54
C PRO A 6 -27.02 -21.50 -2.06
N GLY A 7 -26.44 -22.58 -1.54
CA GLY A 7 -25.06 -22.59 -1.06
C GLY A 7 -24.11 -22.04 -2.13
N GLY A 8 -23.22 -21.12 -1.75
CA GLY A 8 -22.29 -20.48 -2.67
C GLY A 8 -22.80 -19.20 -3.34
N ALA A 9 -23.97 -18.68 -2.93
CA ALA A 9 -24.43 -17.39 -3.41
C ALA A 9 -23.60 -16.22 -2.84
N LEU A 10 -23.24 -15.29 -3.73
CA LEU A 10 -22.55 -14.05 -3.36
C LEU A 10 -23.57 -12.97 -2.98
N ALA A 11 -23.53 -12.54 -1.72
CA ALA A 11 -24.34 -11.43 -1.23
C ALA A 11 -23.59 -10.10 -1.38
N PHE A 12 -24.25 -9.09 -1.96
CA PHE A 12 -23.66 -7.75 -2.18
C PHE A 12 -24.33 -6.63 -1.39
N ARG A 13 -25.62 -6.77 -1.09
CA ARG A 13 -26.42 -5.70 -0.49
C ARG A 13 -25.92 -5.37 0.91
N ASP A 14 -25.68 -4.08 1.18
CA ASP A 14 -25.20 -3.53 2.47
C ASP A 14 -23.86 -4.08 3.00
N LEU A 15 -23.11 -4.79 2.15
CA LEU A 15 -21.85 -5.48 2.50
C LEU A 15 -20.58 -4.79 1.99
N TRP A 16 -20.74 -3.71 1.22
CA TRP A 16 -19.63 -2.87 0.76
C TRP A 16 -18.93 -2.21 1.93
N LEU A 17 -17.60 -2.08 1.85
CA LEU A 17 -16.85 -1.47 2.94
C LEU A 17 -17.04 0.04 2.91
N PHE A 18 -16.73 0.72 1.80
CA PHE A 18 -16.92 2.16 1.68
C PHE A 18 -18.20 2.50 0.92
N SER A 19 -18.26 2.05 -0.33
CA SER A 19 -19.46 2.10 -1.19
C SER A 19 -19.20 1.27 -2.44
N PRO A 20 -20.23 0.81 -3.18
CA PRO A 20 -20.01 0.06 -4.43
C PRO A 20 -19.09 0.79 -5.42
N ARG A 21 -19.29 2.11 -5.54
CA ARG A 21 -18.48 2.94 -6.45
C ARG A 21 -17.05 3.09 -5.95
N ALA A 22 -16.86 3.40 -4.67
CA ALA A 22 -15.52 3.60 -4.11
C ALA A 22 -14.70 2.30 -4.12
N ASP A 23 -15.28 1.19 -3.66
CA ASP A 23 -14.62 -0.12 -3.63
C ASP A 23 -14.26 -0.58 -5.05
N ALA A 24 -15.13 -0.32 -6.04
CA ALA A 24 -14.81 -0.61 -7.45
C ALA A 24 -13.67 0.27 -7.98
N LEU A 25 -13.66 1.57 -7.65
CA LEU A 25 -12.61 2.50 -8.12
C LEU A 25 -11.23 2.21 -7.53
N ILE A 26 -11.15 1.69 -6.30
CA ILE A 26 -9.88 1.24 -5.68
C ILE A 26 -9.17 0.23 -6.59
N VAL A 27 -9.92 -0.64 -7.26
CA VAL A 27 -9.39 -1.69 -8.14
C VAL A 27 -9.31 -1.21 -9.59
N ALA A 28 -10.37 -0.56 -10.08
CA ALA A 28 -10.50 -0.22 -11.48
C ALA A 28 -9.51 0.87 -11.93
N LEU A 29 -9.23 1.87 -11.09
CA LEU A 29 -8.32 2.96 -11.48
C LEU A 29 -6.88 2.50 -11.66
N PRO A 30 -6.25 1.77 -10.70
CA PRO A 30 -4.89 1.26 -10.90
C PRO A 30 -4.82 0.24 -12.05
N LEU A 31 -5.84 -0.60 -12.22
CA LEU A 31 -5.90 -1.56 -13.32
C LEU A 31 -6.02 -0.87 -14.68
N ALA A 32 -6.91 0.10 -14.82
CA ALA A 32 -7.06 0.88 -16.05
C ALA A 32 -5.75 1.60 -16.39
N LEU A 33 -5.08 2.18 -15.39
CA LEU A 33 -3.77 2.80 -15.57
C LEU A 33 -2.73 1.79 -16.10
N ALA A 34 -2.64 0.60 -15.50
CA ALA A 34 -1.72 -0.44 -15.96
C ALA A 34 -2.04 -0.92 -17.40
N LEU A 35 -3.31 -1.12 -17.72
CA LEU A 35 -3.76 -1.58 -19.04
C LEU A 35 -3.57 -0.54 -20.14
N CYS A 36 -3.92 0.73 -19.89
CA CYS A 36 -3.70 1.82 -20.84
C CYS A 36 -2.21 1.95 -21.19
N THR A 37 -1.34 1.75 -20.22
CA THR A 37 0.11 1.84 -20.42
C THR A 37 0.68 0.60 -21.11
N ALA A 38 0.16 -0.59 -20.82
CA ALA A 38 0.46 -1.78 -21.60
C ALA A 38 0.04 -1.60 -23.07
N ALA A 39 -1.14 -1.02 -23.32
CA ALA A 39 -1.58 -0.69 -24.67
C ALA A 39 -0.65 0.35 -25.31
N ALA A 40 -0.34 1.46 -24.63
CA ALA A 40 0.60 2.47 -25.12
C ALA A 40 1.96 1.85 -25.51
N ASN A 41 2.47 0.89 -24.74
CA ASN A 41 3.71 0.18 -25.04
C ASN A 41 3.63 -0.64 -26.34
N VAL A 42 2.48 -1.23 -26.64
CA VAL A 42 2.25 -1.99 -27.88
C VAL A 42 2.08 -1.05 -29.08
N TRP A 43 1.41 0.08 -28.91
CA TRP A 43 0.99 0.95 -30.02
C TRP A 43 1.95 2.09 -30.36
N LEU A 44 2.79 2.57 -29.42
CA LEU A 44 3.58 3.81 -29.59
C LEU A 44 5.09 3.59 -29.80
N ALA A 45 5.54 2.37 -30.13
CA ALA A 45 6.95 1.99 -30.31
C ALA A 45 7.80 2.08 -29.01
N PRO A 46 9.05 1.54 -28.99
CA PRO A 46 9.84 1.38 -27.76
C PRO A 46 10.16 2.68 -27.00
N GLY A 47 10.31 3.80 -27.70
CA GLY A 47 10.70 5.07 -27.07
C GLY A 47 9.60 5.72 -26.22
N ALA A 48 8.34 5.62 -26.66
CA ALA A 48 7.20 6.10 -25.87
C ALA A 48 6.82 5.12 -24.74
N ALA A 49 7.13 3.82 -24.90
CA ALA A 49 6.83 2.78 -23.94
C ALA A 49 7.50 3.01 -22.56
N GLU A 50 8.76 3.45 -22.56
CA GLU A 50 9.47 3.79 -21.31
C GLU A 50 8.90 5.06 -20.66
N GLY A 51 8.48 6.05 -21.46
CA GLY A 51 7.82 7.26 -20.98
C GLY A 51 6.47 6.98 -20.33
N ALA A 52 5.61 6.20 -21.00
CA ALA A 52 4.28 5.85 -20.52
C ALA A 52 4.36 5.06 -19.20
N HIS A 53 5.29 4.09 -19.13
CA HIS A 53 5.52 3.33 -17.91
C HIS A 53 5.92 4.23 -16.72
N ARG A 54 6.88 5.14 -16.92
CA ARG A 54 7.32 6.09 -15.89
C ARG A 54 6.19 7.00 -15.42
N LEU A 55 5.36 7.50 -16.33
CA LEU A 55 4.20 8.33 -15.98
C LEU A 55 3.21 7.56 -15.12
N SER A 56 2.89 6.31 -15.46
CA SER A 56 1.97 5.49 -14.66
C SER A 56 2.50 5.17 -13.27
N ALA A 57 3.78 4.83 -13.15
CA ALA A 57 4.41 4.62 -11.85
C ALA A 57 4.38 5.91 -11.01
N TRP A 58 4.69 7.06 -11.63
CA TRP A 58 4.60 8.36 -10.95
C TRP A 58 3.16 8.68 -10.52
N THR A 59 2.16 8.43 -11.37
CA THR A 59 0.74 8.61 -11.06
C THR A 59 0.31 7.72 -9.90
N ALA A 60 0.70 6.44 -9.89
CA ALA A 60 0.42 5.53 -8.79
C ALA A 60 1.07 6.00 -7.47
N GLN A 61 2.32 6.45 -7.55
CA GLN A 61 3.08 6.88 -6.38
C GLN A 61 2.55 8.20 -5.79
N ASN A 62 2.28 9.20 -6.62
CA ASN A 62 1.99 10.55 -6.17
C ASN A 62 0.49 10.87 -6.20
N LEU A 63 -0.20 10.62 -7.32
CA LEU A 63 -1.62 11.00 -7.47
C LEU A 63 -2.57 10.02 -6.80
N LEU A 64 -2.38 8.71 -7.02
CA LEU A 64 -3.20 7.67 -6.37
C LEU A 64 -2.84 7.48 -4.90
N GLY A 65 -1.73 8.07 -4.45
CA GLY A 65 -1.51 8.39 -3.05
C GLY A 65 -0.53 7.54 -2.30
N ASN A 66 0.18 6.60 -2.93
CA ASN A 66 1.09 5.70 -2.20
C ASN A 66 2.18 6.45 -1.40
N ALA A 67 2.70 7.58 -1.90
CA ALA A 67 3.71 8.38 -1.20
C ALA A 67 3.12 9.50 -0.35
N THR A 68 1.95 9.98 -0.72
CA THR A 68 1.41 11.25 -0.22
C THR A 68 0.36 11.04 0.88
N HIS A 69 -0.26 9.85 0.95
CA HIS A 69 -1.21 9.50 2.00
C HIS A 69 -0.60 9.54 3.41
N VAL A 70 0.72 9.46 3.51
CA VAL A 70 1.49 9.48 4.77
C VAL A 70 1.16 10.69 5.65
N ILE A 71 0.81 11.83 5.03
CA ILE A 71 0.44 13.05 5.75
C ILE A 71 -0.95 12.95 6.39
N LEU A 72 -1.82 12.11 5.82
CA LEU A 72 -3.20 11.98 6.26
C LEU A 72 -3.30 11.41 7.68
N THR A 73 -2.34 10.60 8.12
CA THR A 73 -2.23 10.13 9.51
C THR A 73 -2.06 11.33 10.46
N PHE A 74 -1.26 12.34 10.09
CA PHE A 74 -1.09 13.54 10.91
C PHE A 74 -2.31 14.45 10.87
N LEU A 75 -2.97 14.59 9.70
CA LEU A 75 -4.25 15.28 9.59
C LEU A 75 -5.30 14.63 10.51
N LEU A 76 -5.34 13.29 10.54
CA LEU A 76 -6.24 12.54 11.40
C LEU A 76 -6.01 12.84 12.89
N PHE A 77 -4.75 12.89 13.34
CA PHE A 77 -4.44 13.28 14.73
C PHE A 77 -4.84 14.71 15.06
N ALA A 78 -4.69 15.64 14.11
CA ALA A 78 -5.05 17.04 14.31
C ALA A 78 -6.57 17.20 14.48
N VAL A 79 -7.36 16.51 13.65
CA VAL A 79 -8.82 16.57 13.68
C VAL A 79 -9.39 15.76 14.85
N HIS A 80 -8.89 14.55 15.09
CA HIS A 80 -9.42 13.61 16.07
C HIS A 80 -8.39 13.31 17.16
N ARG A 81 -8.41 14.11 18.23
CA ARG A 81 -7.46 13.95 19.37
C ARG A 81 -7.62 12.60 20.07
N ASP A 82 -8.82 12.04 20.09
CA ASP A 82 -9.11 10.71 20.64
C ASP A 82 -8.30 9.61 19.94
N VAL A 83 -7.95 9.77 18.66
CA VAL A 83 -7.05 8.87 17.93
C VAL A 83 -5.62 8.94 18.47
N LEU A 84 -5.14 10.14 18.81
CA LEU A 84 -3.79 10.37 19.35
C LEU A 84 -3.67 10.00 20.84
N THR A 85 -4.77 10.10 21.59
CA THR A 85 -4.82 9.88 23.04
C THR A 85 -5.51 8.57 23.43
N SER A 86 -5.70 7.65 22.48
CA SER A 86 -6.41 6.39 22.70
C SER A 86 -5.69 5.41 23.64
N ALA A 87 -4.39 5.61 23.91
CA ALA A 87 -3.62 4.82 24.85
C ALA A 87 -2.67 5.69 25.71
N PRO A 88 -2.33 5.26 26.94
CA PRO A 88 -1.40 5.99 27.80
C PRO A 88 -0.04 6.20 27.13
N GLY A 89 0.47 7.44 27.18
CA GLY A 89 1.77 7.79 26.62
C GLY A 89 1.86 7.80 25.09
N GLN A 90 0.78 7.48 24.36
CA GLN A 90 0.76 7.45 22.89
C GLN A 90 1.24 8.77 22.25
N PRO A 91 0.86 9.97 22.71
CA PRO A 91 1.36 11.22 22.12
C PRO A 91 2.89 11.35 22.24
N ARG A 92 3.46 10.96 23.39
CA ARG A 92 4.91 10.99 23.63
C ARG A 92 5.63 9.97 22.74
N GLN A 93 5.05 8.78 22.58
CA GLN A 93 5.59 7.76 21.69
C GLN A 93 5.57 8.22 20.23
N VAL A 94 4.46 8.79 19.73
CA VAL A 94 4.36 9.32 18.37
C VAL A 94 5.39 10.42 18.13
N LEU A 95 5.57 11.34 19.09
CA LEU A 95 6.59 12.39 18.99
C LEU A 95 8.00 11.81 18.97
N ALA A 96 8.35 10.97 19.96
CA ALA A 96 9.68 10.37 20.07
C ALA A 96 10.03 9.51 18.85
N GLY A 97 9.07 8.70 18.37
CA GLY A 97 9.26 7.89 17.18
C GLY A 97 9.38 8.72 15.91
N SER A 98 8.57 9.77 15.75
CA SER A 98 8.70 10.70 14.61
C SER A 98 10.06 11.39 14.59
N LEU A 99 10.55 11.85 15.74
CA LEU A 99 11.88 12.45 15.87
C LEU A 99 12.99 11.43 15.60
N GLY A 100 12.84 10.20 16.11
CA GLY A 100 13.77 9.10 15.82
C GLY A 100 13.84 8.77 14.34
N MET A 101 12.70 8.69 13.65
CA MET A 101 12.65 8.43 12.21
C MET A 101 13.18 9.62 11.39
N LEU A 102 13.04 10.85 11.89
CA LEU A 102 13.69 12.02 11.30
C LEU A 102 15.22 11.93 11.41
N ALA A 103 15.74 11.50 12.56
CA ALA A 103 17.17 11.25 12.73
C ALA A 103 17.66 10.11 11.80
N VAL A 104 16.93 9.00 11.71
CA VAL A 104 17.25 7.90 10.78
C VAL A 104 17.25 8.37 9.33
N GLY A 105 16.22 9.12 8.90
CA GLY A 105 16.15 9.69 7.57
C GLY A 105 17.33 10.63 7.27
N THR A 106 17.74 11.41 8.27
CA THR A 106 18.90 12.31 8.19
C THR A 106 20.21 11.53 8.04
N VAL A 107 20.41 10.47 8.83
CA VAL A 107 21.58 9.60 8.73
C VAL A 107 21.63 8.88 7.38
N LEU A 108 20.51 8.29 6.94
CA LEU A 108 20.42 7.66 5.62
C LEU A 108 20.77 8.66 4.52
N PHE A 109 20.28 9.90 4.62
CA PHE A 109 20.66 10.95 3.69
C PHE A 109 22.16 11.28 3.72
N PHE A 110 22.80 11.35 4.89
CA PHE A 110 24.25 11.55 4.96
C PHE A 110 25.04 10.38 4.37
N THR A 111 24.59 9.14 4.58
CA THR A 111 25.25 7.96 3.99
C THR A 111 25.22 7.96 2.47
N PHE A 112 24.23 8.60 1.83
CA PHE A 112 24.20 8.77 0.36
C PHE A 112 25.46 9.46 -0.16
N TYR A 113 25.92 10.50 0.53
CA TYR A 113 27.08 11.30 0.13
C TYR A 113 28.40 10.68 0.57
N ALA A 114 28.40 9.90 1.65
CA ALA A 114 29.59 9.23 2.15
C ALA A 114 29.91 7.95 1.35
N GLU A 115 28.90 7.12 1.06
CA GLU A 115 29.06 5.84 0.37
C GLU A 115 27.77 5.47 -0.37
N ARG A 116 27.72 5.84 -1.65
CA ARG A 116 26.51 5.71 -2.48
C ARG A 116 26.01 4.28 -2.61
N THR A 117 26.91 3.31 -2.76
CA THR A 117 26.54 1.89 -2.93
C THR A 117 25.87 1.35 -1.67
N ALA A 118 26.44 1.62 -0.49
CA ALA A 118 25.85 1.23 0.79
C ALA A 118 24.50 1.93 1.04
N HIS A 119 24.37 3.20 0.64
CA HIS A 119 23.08 3.88 0.69
C HIS A 119 22.03 3.25 -0.22
N THR A 120 22.35 3.03 -1.49
CA THR A 120 21.41 2.42 -2.44
C THR A 120 20.98 1.05 -1.95
N TYR A 121 21.91 0.23 -1.43
CA TYR A 121 21.58 -1.06 -0.82
C TYR A 121 20.65 -0.91 0.39
N GLY A 122 21.05 -0.13 1.39
CA GLY A 122 20.31 0.02 2.64
C GLY A 122 18.92 0.61 2.42
N VAL A 123 18.83 1.69 1.65
CA VAL A 123 17.59 2.42 1.42
C VAL A 123 16.66 1.63 0.50
N ALA A 124 17.18 1.02 -0.59
CA ALA A 124 16.36 0.17 -1.45
C ALA A 124 15.79 -1.05 -0.71
N VAL A 125 16.61 -1.74 0.10
CA VAL A 125 16.14 -2.90 0.88
C VAL A 125 15.13 -2.48 1.93
N ILE A 126 15.48 -1.50 2.77
CA ILE A 126 14.62 -1.04 3.88
C ILE A 126 13.25 -0.61 3.35
N PHE A 127 13.20 0.27 2.34
CA PHE A 127 11.92 0.77 1.86
C PHE A 127 11.11 -0.27 1.08
N ASN A 128 11.74 -1.17 0.31
CA ASN A 128 10.98 -2.24 -0.33
C ASN A 128 10.45 -3.24 0.72
N VAL A 129 11.23 -3.59 1.74
CA VAL A 129 10.78 -4.48 2.82
C VAL A 129 9.66 -3.84 3.62
N PHE A 130 9.90 -2.65 4.19
CA PHE A 130 8.91 -1.98 5.05
C PHE A 130 7.71 -1.48 4.27
N GLY A 131 7.90 -0.93 3.06
CA GLY A 131 6.82 -0.48 2.20
C GLY A 131 5.94 -1.65 1.76
N THR A 132 6.53 -2.74 1.27
CA THR A 132 5.75 -3.94 0.88
C THR A 132 5.06 -4.55 2.09
N HIS A 133 5.75 -4.66 3.24
CA HIS A 133 5.14 -5.14 4.48
C HIS A 133 3.94 -4.27 4.89
N HIS A 134 4.11 -2.96 4.87
CA HIS A 134 3.08 -1.99 5.23
C HIS A 134 1.84 -2.14 4.33
N THR A 135 2.05 -2.18 3.01
CA THR A 135 0.99 -2.41 2.02
C THR A 135 0.27 -3.75 2.25
N LEU A 136 1.01 -4.86 2.40
CA LEU A 136 0.41 -6.17 2.67
C LEU A 136 -0.34 -6.22 4.01
N SER A 137 0.19 -5.56 5.04
CA SER A 137 -0.43 -5.48 6.36
C SER A 137 -1.76 -4.73 6.30
N GLN A 138 -1.85 -3.64 5.54
CA GLN A 138 -3.09 -2.93 5.35
C GLN A 138 -4.10 -3.74 4.55
N HIS A 139 -3.69 -4.40 3.46
CA HIS A 139 -4.60 -5.24 2.68
C HIS A 139 -5.24 -6.32 3.57
N ARG A 140 -4.44 -6.95 4.44
CA ARG A 140 -4.93 -7.88 5.45
C ARG A 140 -5.92 -7.20 6.42
N GLY A 141 -5.63 -5.97 6.83
CA GLY A 141 -6.53 -5.15 7.66
C GLY A 141 -7.89 -4.94 6.99
N ILE A 142 -7.92 -4.53 5.73
CA ILE A 142 -9.14 -4.28 4.96
C ILE A 142 -9.91 -5.56 4.69
N TRP A 143 -9.23 -6.66 4.37
CA TRP A 143 -9.86 -7.99 4.33
C TRP A 143 -10.54 -8.31 5.67
N SER A 144 -9.89 -8.03 6.80
CA SER A 144 -10.50 -8.22 8.13
C SER A 144 -11.73 -7.32 8.33
N LEU A 145 -11.72 -6.07 7.84
CA LEU A 145 -12.87 -5.16 7.90
C LEU A 145 -14.05 -5.67 7.05
N HIS A 146 -13.81 -6.24 5.87
CA HIS A 146 -14.86 -6.91 5.10
C HIS A 146 -15.46 -8.10 5.86
N GLY A 147 -14.63 -8.87 6.57
CA GLY A 147 -15.09 -9.93 7.47
C GLY A 147 -15.97 -9.41 8.61
N LEU A 148 -15.58 -8.30 9.26
CA LEU A 148 -16.38 -7.65 10.29
C LEU A 148 -17.70 -7.11 9.74
N ARG A 149 -17.69 -6.52 8.53
CA ARG A 149 -18.90 -6.00 7.88
C ARG A 149 -19.89 -7.12 7.57
N ALA A 150 -19.39 -8.24 7.04
CA ALA A 150 -20.18 -9.43 6.80
C ALA A 150 -20.80 -9.98 8.09
N GLY A 151 -20.00 -10.08 9.17
CA GLY A 151 -20.49 -10.53 10.47
C GLY A 151 -21.59 -9.64 11.05
N LYS A 152 -21.44 -8.31 10.95
CA LYS A 152 -22.49 -7.36 11.36
C LYS A 152 -23.79 -7.50 10.56
N ALA A 153 -23.70 -7.93 9.30
CA ALA A 153 -24.84 -8.20 8.44
C ALA A 153 -25.43 -9.61 8.63
N GLY A 154 -24.98 -10.38 9.63
CA GLY A 154 -25.50 -11.72 9.94
C GLY A 154 -24.93 -12.84 9.06
N LEU A 155 -23.91 -12.57 8.23
CA LEU A 155 -23.23 -13.62 7.48
C LEU A 155 -22.25 -14.41 8.37
N PRO A 156 -21.93 -15.66 8.01
CA PRO A 156 -20.91 -16.43 8.70
C PRO A 156 -19.57 -15.67 8.78
N GLY A 157 -19.00 -15.60 9.98
CA GLY A 157 -17.69 -15.01 10.21
C GLY A 157 -16.56 -15.82 9.54
N ALA A 158 -15.35 -15.26 9.54
CA ALA A 158 -14.17 -15.94 9.00
C ALA A 158 -13.94 -17.29 9.69
N SER A 159 -13.80 -18.37 8.92
CA SER A 159 -13.53 -19.71 9.48
C SER A 159 -12.17 -19.78 10.17
N ALA A 160 -11.91 -20.84 10.97
CA ALA A 160 -10.60 -21.03 11.61
C ALA A 160 -9.46 -21.10 10.59
N LEU A 161 -9.69 -21.78 9.45
CA LEU A 161 -8.72 -21.86 8.36
C LEU A 161 -8.52 -20.50 7.68
N GLU A 162 -9.59 -19.74 7.45
CA GLU A 162 -9.47 -18.39 6.89
C GLU A 162 -8.61 -17.48 7.78
N ARG A 163 -8.83 -17.53 9.11
CA ARG A 163 -8.01 -16.76 10.07
C ARG A 163 -6.54 -17.18 10.04
N LYS A 164 -6.25 -18.48 9.89
CA LYS A 164 -4.88 -18.97 9.75
C LYS A 164 -4.24 -18.45 8.44
N LEU A 165 -4.99 -18.46 7.33
CA LEU A 165 -4.53 -17.89 6.06
C LEU A 165 -4.26 -16.39 6.18
N GLN A 166 -5.16 -15.62 6.80
CA GLN A 166 -4.93 -14.19 7.09
C GLN A 166 -3.64 -13.93 7.87
N GLN A 167 -3.29 -14.79 8.84
CA GLN A 167 -2.05 -14.66 9.60
C GLN A 167 -0.81 -14.95 8.75
N MET A 168 -0.90 -15.91 7.83
CA MET A 168 0.19 -16.27 6.90
C MET A 168 0.34 -15.29 5.74
N TYR A 169 -0.70 -14.53 5.40
CA TYR A 169 -0.74 -13.64 4.24
C TYR A 169 0.48 -12.72 4.14
N VAL A 170 0.75 -11.93 5.18
CA VAL A 170 1.83 -10.95 5.18
C VAL A 170 3.20 -11.62 5.07
N PRO A 171 3.60 -12.56 5.96
CA PRO A 171 4.91 -13.17 5.86
C PRO A 171 5.10 -13.93 4.55
N LEU A 172 4.09 -14.67 4.07
CA LEU A 172 4.20 -15.43 2.84
C LEU A 172 4.38 -14.52 1.63
N LEU A 173 3.48 -13.55 1.43
CA LEU A 173 3.56 -12.69 0.24
C LEU A 173 4.77 -11.77 0.30
N LEU A 174 5.15 -11.28 1.48
CA LEU A 174 6.37 -10.49 1.63
C LEU A 174 7.58 -11.31 1.16
N THR A 175 7.71 -12.57 1.58
CA THR A 175 8.79 -13.44 1.11
C THR A 175 8.74 -13.65 -0.40
N LEU A 176 7.57 -14.01 -0.97
CA LEU A 176 7.45 -14.25 -2.41
C LEU A 176 7.84 -13.00 -3.24
N LEU A 177 7.36 -11.83 -2.83
CA LEU A 177 7.62 -10.58 -3.52
C LEU A 177 9.08 -10.15 -3.39
N LEU A 178 9.67 -10.18 -2.20
CA LEU A 178 11.07 -9.79 -2.01
C LEU A 178 12.03 -10.75 -2.73
N VAL A 179 11.76 -12.07 -2.70
CA VAL A 179 12.54 -13.05 -3.48
C VAL A 179 12.45 -12.74 -4.96
N ARG A 180 11.24 -12.45 -5.46
CA ARG A 180 11.05 -12.08 -6.87
C ARG A 180 11.83 -10.82 -7.26
N ILE A 181 11.78 -9.79 -6.41
CA ILE A 181 12.33 -8.46 -6.69
C ILE A 181 13.86 -8.48 -6.66
N PHE A 182 14.46 -9.10 -5.65
CA PHE A 182 15.89 -9.01 -5.40
C PHE A 182 16.70 -10.19 -5.96
N PHE A 183 16.07 -11.35 -6.16
CA PHE A 183 16.81 -12.59 -6.38
C PHE A 183 16.36 -13.39 -7.60
N VAL A 184 15.33 -12.97 -8.34
CA VAL A 184 14.90 -13.69 -9.55
C VAL A 184 15.06 -12.77 -10.78
N PRO A 185 15.69 -13.26 -11.86
CA PRO A 185 15.97 -12.44 -13.02
C PRO A 185 14.68 -12.11 -13.79
N GLU A 186 14.62 -10.92 -14.38
CA GLU A 186 13.46 -10.49 -15.17
C GLU A 186 13.25 -11.33 -16.43
N ALA A 187 14.34 -11.79 -17.04
CA ALA A 187 14.33 -12.55 -18.28
C ALA A 187 15.12 -13.87 -18.13
N PRO A 188 14.82 -14.88 -18.94
CA PRO A 188 15.65 -16.08 -19.01
C PRO A 188 17.01 -15.74 -19.64
N GLY A 189 18.09 -15.96 -18.89
CA GLY A 189 19.46 -15.78 -19.36
C GLY A 189 20.46 -15.98 -18.23
N PRO A 190 21.70 -16.43 -18.53
CA PRO A 190 22.73 -16.67 -17.51
C PRO A 190 23.18 -15.40 -16.80
N ASP A 191 23.17 -14.26 -17.51
CA ASP A 191 23.63 -12.95 -17.00
C ASP A 191 22.47 -11.96 -16.78
N ALA A 192 21.22 -12.43 -16.80
CA ALA A 192 20.07 -11.56 -16.61
C ALA A 192 20.05 -11.04 -15.16
N PRO A 193 20.01 -9.72 -14.93
CA PRO A 193 19.99 -9.18 -13.58
C PRO A 193 18.64 -9.42 -12.90
N ALA A 194 18.63 -9.37 -11.57
CA ALA A 194 17.40 -9.26 -10.79
C ALA A 194 16.61 -8.00 -11.19
N TYR A 195 15.32 -7.97 -10.85
CA TYR A 195 14.48 -6.79 -11.12
C TYR A 195 15.05 -5.52 -10.47
N LEU A 196 15.43 -5.64 -9.19
CA LEU A 196 16.13 -4.60 -8.47
C LEU A 196 17.51 -5.13 -8.08
N ASP A 197 18.50 -4.81 -8.90
CA ASP A 197 19.90 -5.11 -8.61
C ASP A 197 20.49 -4.04 -7.67
N ILE A 198 20.87 -4.50 -6.49
CA ILE A 198 21.50 -3.73 -5.42
C ILE A 198 22.91 -4.27 -5.09
N GLY A 199 23.49 -5.11 -5.95
CA GLY A 199 24.78 -5.74 -5.70
C GLY A 199 24.70 -6.93 -4.73
N GLN A 200 23.54 -7.60 -4.67
CA GLN A 200 23.29 -8.79 -3.84
C GLN A 200 24.03 -10.06 -4.27
N GLY A 201 24.88 -9.99 -5.31
CA GLY A 201 25.68 -11.11 -5.80
C GLY A 201 24.90 -12.03 -6.73
N ALA A 202 25.00 -13.34 -6.51
CA ALA A 202 24.41 -14.35 -7.38
C ALA A 202 22.87 -14.34 -7.32
N VAL A 203 22.25 -14.23 -8.49
CA VAL A 203 20.80 -14.29 -8.67
C VAL A 203 20.35 -15.77 -8.77
N LEU A 204 19.14 -16.10 -8.29
CA LEU A 204 18.56 -17.43 -8.44
C LEU A 204 18.21 -17.73 -9.91
N PRO A 205 18.12 -19.01 -10.32
CA PRO A 205 17.72 -19.36 -11.68
C PRO A 205 16.33 -18.81 -12.04
N HIS A 206 16.11 -18.39 -13.29
CA HIS A 206 14.82 -17.88 -13.76
C HIS A 206 13.66 -18.87 -13.50
N GLY A 207 13.91 -20.18 -13.55
CA GLY A 207 12.93 -21.22 -13.22
C GLY A 207 12.33 -21.12 -11.81
N THR A 208 12.99 -20.42 -10.88
CA THR A 208 12.47 -20.12 -9.53
C THR A 208 11.14 -19.38 -9.60
N LEU A 209 10.89 -18.57 -10.65
CA LEU A 209 9.61 -17.91 -10.86
C LEU A 209 8.44 -18.90 -10.89
N GLY A 210 8.61 -20.06 -11.52
CA GLY A 210 7.58 -21.11 -11.56
C GLY A 210 7.21 -21.62 -10.16
N VAL A 211 8.20 -21.77 -9.27
CA VAL A 211 7.98 -22.15 -7.87
C VAL A 211 7.23 -21.06 -7.12
N LEU A 212 7.63 -19.79 -7.26
CA LEU A 212 6.95 -18.67 -6.61
C LEU A 212 5.47 -18.59 -7.05
N LEU A 213 5.20 -18.79 -8.35
CA LEU A 213 3.85 -18.81 -8.90
C LEU A 213 3.03 -19.99 -8.38
N ALA A 214 3.62 -21.19 -8.29
CA ALA A 214 2.94 -22.35 -7.74
C ALA A 214 2.53 -22.15 -6.27
N VAL A 215 3.43 -21.58 -5.45
CA VAL A 215 3.13 -21.26 -4.04
C VAL A 215 2.05 -20.18 -3.94
N TRP A 216 2.14 -19.12 -4.75
CA TRP A 216 1.14 -18.05 -4.81
C TRP A 216 -0.24 -18.59 -5.21
N LEU A 217 -0.32 -19.35 -6.31
CA LEU A 217 -1.56 -19.98 -6.79
C LEU A 217 -2.12 -20.94 -5.73
N GLY A 218 -1.29 -21.81 -5.16
CA GLY A 218 -1.72 -22.75 -4.13
C GLY A 218 -2.33 -22.07 -2.91
N TYR A 219 -1.70 -20.98 -2.43
CA TYR A 219 -2.22 -20.18 -1.32
C TYR A 219 -3.57 -19.54 -1.66
N PHE A 220 -3.69 -18.85 -2.80
CA PHE A 220 -4.95 -18.19 -3.17
C PHE A 220 -6.06 -19.18 -3.52
N MET A 221 -5.75 -20.31 -4.17
CA MET A 221 -6.72 -21.39 -4.40
C MET A 221 -7.27 -21.94 -3.07
N LEU A 222 -6.40 -22.19 -2.09
CA LEU A 222 -6.81 -22.63 -0.77
C LEU A 222 -7.67 -21.55 -0.07
N LEU A 223 -7.29 -20.28 -0.19
CA LEU A 223 -8.06 -19.16 0.33
C LEU A 223 -9.45 -19.05 -0.29
N PHE A 224 -9.56 -19.02 -1.62
CA PHE A 224 -10.84 -18.94 -2.31
C PHE A 224 -11.71 -20.16 -2.02
N ARG A 225 -11.13 -21.37 -2.02
CA ARG A 225 -11.85 -22.59 -1.61
C ARG A 225 -12.38 -22.48 -0.18
N THR A 226 -11.62 -21.86 0.73
CA THR A 226 -12.04 -21.67 2.12
C THR A 226 -13.17 -20.65 2.24
N VAL A 227 -13.06 -19.52 1.53
CA VAL A 227 -14.04 -18.42 1.58
C VAL A 227 -15.35 -18.80 0.86
N LEU A 228 -15.27 -19.45 -0.29
CA LEU A 228 -16.43 -19.79 -1.14
C LEU A 228 -17.23 -21.01 -0.66
N ARG A 229 -16.71 -21.77 0.33
CA ARG A 229 -17.40 -22.92 0.93
C ARG A 229 -18.48 -22.55 1.95
N ALA A 230 -18.53 -21.30 2.41
CA ALA A 230 -19.58 -20.87 3.30
C ALA A 230 -20.92 -20.78 2.54
N GLU A 231 -22.02 -21.10 3.22
CA GLU A 231 -23.37 -21.11 2.61
C GLU A 231 -23.74 -19.77 1.97
N ALA A 232 -23.32 -18.66 2.60
CA ALA A 232 -23.45 -17.31 2.06
C ALA A 232 -22.12 -16.54 2.26
N VAL A 233 -21.68 -15.86 1.21
CA VAL A 233 -20.38 -15.17 1.18
C VAL A 233 -20.57 -13.72 0.77
N SER A 234 -19.81 -12.82 1.39
CA SER A 234 -19.75 -11.42 0.95
C SER A 234 -19.08 -11.33 -0.43
N GLY A 235 -19.86 -10.95 -1.45
CA GLY A 235 -19.36 -10.64 -2.79
C GLY A 235 -18.26 -9.56 -2.79
N PRO A 236 -18.44 -8.42 -2.10
CA PRO A 236 -17.40 -7.39 -1.98
C PRO A 236 -16.08 -7.91 -1.41
N LYS A 237 -16.13 -8.80 -0.40
CA LYS A 237 -14.95 -9.45 0.16
C LYS A 237 -14.22 -10.31 -0.88
N VAL A 238 -14.98 -11.10 -1.66
CA VAL A 238 -14.41 -11.96 -2.72
C VAL A 238 -13.76 -11.11 -3.81
N LEU A 239 -14.42 -10.05 -4.26
CA LEU A 239 -13.86 -9.12 -5.24
C LEU A 239 -12.56 -8.48 -4.74
N TYR A 240 -12.54 -8.05 -3.48
CA TYR A 240 -11.35 -7.47 -2.86
C TYR A 240 -10.17 -8.48 -2.81
N LEU A 241 -10.44 -9.71 -2.37
CA LEU A 241 -9.44 -10.77 -2.34
C LEU A 241 -8.93 -11.13 -3.75
N LEU A 242 -9.80 -11.10 -4.76
CA LEU A 242 -9.41 -11.30 -6.17
C LEU A 242 -8.50 -10.17 -6.64
N ALA A 243 -8.82 -8.92 -6.31
CA ALA A 243 -7.97 -7.79 -6.65
C ALA A 243 -6.57 -7.91 -6.02
N MET A 244 -6.48 -8.31 -4.75
CA MET A 244 -5.21 -8.56 -4.07
C MET A 244 -4.42 -9.70 -4.72
N ALA A 245 -5.10 -10.79 -5.09
CA ALA A 245 -4.48 -11.91 -5.80
C ALA A 245 -3.89 -11.44 -7.12
N THR A 246 -4.67 -10.72 -7.93
CA THR A 246 -4.26 -10.18 -9.23
C THR A 246 -3.09 -9.20 -9.09
N ALA A 247 -3.16 -8.25 -8.16
CA ALA A 247 -2.09 -7.28 -7.93
C ALA A 247 -0.77 -7.98 -7.54
N THR A 248 -0.84 -8.96 -6.64
CA THR A 248 0.32 -9.76 -6.24
C THR A 248 0.87 -10.58 -7.41
N GLY A 249 -0.01 -11.23 -8.18
CA GLY A 249 0.35 -12.00 -9.36
C GLY A 249 1.07 -11.15 -10.40
N LEU A 250 0.60 -9.91 -10.63
CA LEU A 250 1.28 -8.95 -11.50
C LEU A 250 2.66 -8.58 -10.98
N VAL A 251 2.86 -8.38 -9.68
CA VAL A 251 4.22 -8.15 -9.15
C VAL A 251 5.13 -9.36 -9.41
N LEU A 252 4.60 -10.59 -9.38
CA LEU A 252 5.38 -11.80 -9.65
C LEU A 252 5.76 -11.94 -11.13
N VAL A 253 4.80 -11.80 -12.05
CA VAL A 253 5.03 -12.08 -13.48
C VAL A 253 5.56 -10.86 -14.24
N ALA A 254 5.18 -9.66 -13.82
CA ALA A 254 5.55 -8.41 -14.47
C ALA A 254 5.71 -7.30 -13.43
N PRO A 255 6.82 -7.31 -12.65
CA PRO A 255 6.99 -6.48 -11.47
C PRO A 255 6.73 -5.00 -11.76
N THR A 256 7.23 -4.50 -12.87
CA THR A 256 6.96 -3.19 -13.49
C THR A 256 5.49 -2.76 -13.36
N TRP A 257 4.53 -3.62 -13.73
CA TRP A 257 3.10 -3.33 -13.65
C TRP A 257 2.52 -3.57 -12.25
N GLY A 258 3.04 -4.57 -11.54
CA GLY A 258 2.70 -4.81 -10.14
C GLY A 258 3.01 -3.61 -9.25
N TYR A 259 4.10 -2.89 -9.51
CA TYR A 259 4.49 -1.64 -8.85
C TYR A 259 3.59 -0.44 -9.21
N VAL A 260 2.70 -0.55 -10.18
CA VAL A 260 1.62 0.44 -10.42
C VAL A 260 0.37 0.03 -9.65
N MET A 261 -0.03 -1.23 -9.79
CA MET A 261 -1.30 -1.71 -9.23
C MET A 261 -1.28 -1.77 -7.69
N LEU A 262 -0.26 -2.40 -7.10
CA LEU A 262 -0.21 -2.62 -5.65
C LEU A 262 -0.08 -1.29 -4.87
N PRO A 263 0.83 -0.37 -5.22
CA PRO A 263 0.89 0.97 -4.60
C PRO A 263 -0.35 1.82 -4.88
N GLY A 264 -0.89 1.77 -6.11
CA GLY A 264 -2.08 2.52 -6.48
C GLY A 264 -3.32 2.11 -5.68
N MET A 265 -3.53 0.80 -5.50
CA MET A 265 -4.59 0.28 -4.63
C MET A 265 -4.40 0.75 -3.19
N HIS A 266 -3.20 0.58 -2.65
CA HIS A 266 -2.84 0.96 -1.28
C HIS A 266 -3.11 2.44 -0.97
N GLY A 267 -2.69 3.36 -1.84
CA GLY A 267 -2.94 4.79 -1.67
C GLY A 267 -4.43 5.13 -1.65
N LEU A 268 -5.22 4.56 -2.58
CA LEU A 268 -6.66 4.77 -2.65
C LEU A 268 -7.38 4.20 -1.42
N GLU A 269 -6.95 3.03 -0.94
CA GLU A 269 -7.45 2.45 0.30
C GLU A 269 -7.23 3.38 1.49
N TYR A 270 -6.03 3.97 1.61
CA TYR A 270 -5.75 4.95 2.65
C TYR A 270 -6.66 6.17 2.56
N TYR A 271 -6.89 6.69 1.36
CA TYR A 271 -7.77 7.84 1.17
C TYR A 271 -9.18 7.54 1.66
N MET A 272 -9.74 6.39 1.28
CA MET A 272 -11.09 6.01 1.67
C MET A 272 -11.19 5.72 3.17
N LEU A 273 -10.19 5.05 3.76
CA LEU A 273 -10.11 4.82 5.20
C LEU A 273 -10.01 6.13 5.97
N THR A 274 -9.10 7.01 5.61
CA THR A 274 -8.89 8.28 6.28
C THR A 274 -10.08 9.20 6.14
N ALA A 275 -10.66 9.33 4.93
CA ALA A 275 -11.88 10.11 4.73
C ALA A 275 -12.99 9.65 5.67
N ARG A 276 -13.20 8.33 5.76
CA ARG A 276 -14.19 7.74 6.67
C ARG A 276 -13.86 8.00 8.13
N MET A 277 -12.60 7.87 8.55
CA MET A 277 -12.19 8.12 9.94
C MET A 277 -12.27 9.61 10.33
N LEU A 278 -12.13 10.52 9.35
CA LEU A 278 -12.27 11.96 9.55
C LEU A 278 -13.73 12.40 9.71
N GLU A 279 -14.71 11.63 9.22
CA GLU A 279 -16.12 11.96 9.38
C GLU A 279 -16.51 12.10 10.87
N PRO A 280 -17.22 13.17 11.25
CA PRO A 280 -17.83 13.27 12.58
C PRO A 280 -18.75 12.07 12.84
N ARG A 281 -18.63 11.47 14.02
CA ARG A 281 -19.50 10.40 14.51
C ARG A 281 -20.54 10.99 15.47
N GLU A 282 -21.57 10.20 15.75
CA GLU A 282 -22.61 10.57 16.70
C GLU A 282 -22.00 10.93 18.06
N GLY A 283 -22.41 12.09 18.60
CA GLY A 283 -21.86 12.66 19.83
C GLY A 283 -20.55 13.44 19.68
N ASP A 284 -19.93 13.50 18.50
CA ASP A 284 -18.73 14.33 18.31
C ASP A 284 -19.07 15.80 18.09
N THR A 285 -18.26 16.69 18.65
CA THR A 285 -18.22 18.09 18.21
C THR A 285 -17.40 18.18 16.91
N PRO A 286 -18.01 18.56 15.77
CA PRO A 286 -17.33 18.51 14.48
C PRO A 286 -16.26 19.60 14.39
N ARG A 287 -14.98 19.20 14.44
CA ARG A 287 -13.84 20.11 14.18
C ARG A 287 -13.59 20.35 12.69
N LEU A 288 -13.93 19.36 11.86
CA LEU A 288 -13.86 19.44 10.40
C LEU A 288 -15.22 19.02 9.82
N PRO A 289 -16.00 19.94 9.22
CA PRO A 289 -17.26 19.58 8.58
C PRO A 289 -17.05 18.61 7.41
N ARG A 290 -18.02 17.70 7.19
CA ARG A 290 -17.94 16.65 6.17
C ARG A 290 -17.57 17.16 4.77
N LYS A 291 -18.14 18.29 4.35
CA LYS A 291 -17.88 18.92 3.05
C LYS A 291 -16.43 19.37 2.84
N PHE A 292 -15.66 19.52 3.92
CA PHE A 292 -14.26 19.97 3.88
C PHE A 292 -13.26 18.84 4.10
N ILE A 293 -13.69 17.59 4.30
CA ILE A 293 -12.79 16.45 4.52
C ILE A 293 -11.87 16.24 3.30
N VAL A 294 -12.46 16.05 2.12
CA VAL A 294 -11.69 15.83 0.88
C VAL A 294 -10.79 17.03 0.55
N PRO A 295 -11.28 18.29 0.59
CA PRO A 295 -10.43 19.46 0.43
C PRO A 295 -9.25 19.50 1.41
N ALA A 296 -9.48 19.21 2.71
CA ALA A 296 -8.42 19.21 3.72
C ALA A 296 -7.38 18.11 3.46
N MET A 297 -7.83 16.92 3.06
CA MET A 297 -6.93 15.83 2.67
C MET A 297 -6.06 16.26 1.49
N ILE A 298 -6.65 16.77 0.40
CA ILE A 298 -5.91 17.25 -0.77
C ILE A 298 -4.92 18.33 -0.37
N ALA A 299 -5.37 19.35 0.35
CA ALA A 299 -4.52 20.46 0.80
C ALA A 299 -3.33 19.98 1.63
N SER A 300 -3.53 19.01 2.51
CA SER A 300 -2.45 18.45 3.34
C SER A 300 -1.40 17.68 2.51
N MET A 301 -1.79 17.09 1.38
CA MET A 301 -0.90 16.31 0.51
C MET A 301 -0.16 17.15 -0.53
N LEU A 302 -0.64 18.38 -0.80
CA LEU A 302 -0.06 19.28 -1.81
C LEU A 302 1.47 19.45 -1.69
N PRO A 303 2.08 19.60 -0.50
CA PRO A 303 3.53 19.75 -0.40
C PRO A 303 4.30 18.53 -0.94
N LEU A 304 3.85 17.31 -0.62
CA LEU A 304 4.49 16.09 -1.11
C LEU A 304 4.19 15.84 -2.59
N LEU A 305 2.98 16.18 -3.06
CA LEU A 305 2.64 16.15 -4.48
C LEU A 305 3.53 17.10 -5.29
N ALA A 306 3.72 18.33 -4.81
CA ALA A 306 4.58 19.32 -5.44
C ALA A 306 6.03 18.85 -5.45
N LEU A 307 6.53 18.30 -4.34
CA LEU A 307 7.86 17.71 -4.26
C LEU A 307 8.02 16.56 -5.28
N GLY A 308 7.06 15.64 -5.33
CA GLY A 308 7.06 14.53 -6.29
C GLY A 308 6.98 14.98 -7.76
N ALA A 309 6.25 16.05 -8.05
CA ALA A 309 6.20 16.65 -9.38
C ALA A 309 7.54 17.30 -9.77
N VAL A 310 8.14 18.06 -8.85
CA VAL A 310 9.48 18.65 -9.03
C VAL A 310 10.52 17.57 -9.27
N HIS A 311 10.51 16.48 -8.49
CA HIS A 311 11.38 15.32 -8.73
C HIS A 311 11.14 14.68 -10.09
N GLY A 312 9.88 14.41 -10.45
CA GLY A 312 9.54 13.80 -11.74
C GLY A 312 9.94 14.65 -12.95
N LEU A 313 9.87 15.98 -12.84
CA LEU A 313 10.28 16.91 -13.89
C LEU A 313 11.81 17.05 -13.99
N LEU A 314 12.53 16.99 -12.86
CA LEU A 314 13.98 17.20 -12.80
C LEU A 314 14.83 15.93 -12.97
N GLN A 315 14.27 14.74 -12.67
CA GLN A 315 14.99 13.47 -12.68
C GLN A 315 14.48 12.53 -13.78
N GLN A 316 14.47 12.96 -15.05
CA GLN A 316 14.16 12.05 -16.16
C GLN A 316 15.15 10.88 -16.22
N GLY A 317 14.89 9.80 -15.46
CA GLY A 317 15.79 8.66 -15.34
C GLY A 317 15.57 7.85 -14.06
N VAL A 318 14.92 6.71 -14.24
CA VAL A 318 14.83 5.53 -13.34
C VAL A 318 13.80 5.55 -12.22
N VAL A 319 12.84 4.64 -12.37
CA VAL A 319 12.12 4.05 -11.24
C VAL A 319 12.15 2.55 -11.41
N ARG A 320 13.23 1.91 -10.92
CA ARG A 320 13.16 0.50 -10.53
C ARG A 320 13.08 0.48 -9.00
N GLY A 321 11.92 0.10 -8.47
CA GLY A 321 11.64 0.08 -7.02
C GLY A 321 11.30 1.46 -6.41
N ALA A 322 10.95 1.47 -5.13
CA ALA A 322 10.42 2.64 -4.40
C ALA A 322 11.35 3.87 -4.34
N LEU A 323 12.57 3.76 -4.86
CA LEU A 323 13.67 4.71 -4.67
C LEU A 323 14.62 4.76 -5.87
N GLY A 324 14.11 4.60 -7.10
CA GLY A 324 14.96 4.62 -8.30
C GLY A 324 15.96 5.78 -8.28
N SER A 325 17.24 5.47 -8.06
CA SER A 325 18.31 6.44 -7.86
C SER A 325 19.22 6.43 -9.08
N ASN A 326 18.79 7.05 -10.18
CA ASN A 326 19.74 7.51 -11.19
C ASN A 326 19.93 9.02 -11.12
N MET A 327 21.20 9.40 -11.17
CA MET A 327 21.72 10.75 -11.04
C MET A 327 21.02 11.73 -11.97
N GLY A 328 20.59 12.84 -11.38
CA GLY A 328 20.12 14.05 -12.06
C GLY A 328 20.15 15.23 -11.09
N VAL A 329 19.96 16.43 -11.63
CA VAL A 329 20.01 17.81 -11.04
C VAL A 329 19.62 17.95 -9.55
N ALA A 330 18.79 17.07 -8.99
CA ALA A 330 18.53 16.99 -7.55
C ALA A 330 19.79 16.76 -6.70
N GLU A 331 20.82 16.11 -7.25
CA GLU A 331 22.12 15.97 -6.60
C GLU A 331 22.93 17.27 -6.58
N THR A 332 22.59 18.36 -7.24
CA THR A 332 23.42 19.59 -7.13
C THR A 332 22.70 20.74 -6.42
N HIS A 333 21.39 20.63 -6.20
CA HIS A 333 20.58 21.70 -5.64
C HIS A 333 20.31 21.54 -4.13
N PRO A 334 20.97 22.30 -3.24
CA PRO A 334 20.92 22.10 -1.78
C PRO A 334 19.51 22.16 -1.19
N LEU A 335 18.65 23.05 -1.71
CA LEU A 335 17.25 23.14 -1.27
C LEU A 335 16.42 21.90 -1.63
N LEU A 336 16.57 21.39 -2.86
CA LEU A 336 15.81 20.23 -3.31
C LEU A 336 16.21 19.01 -2.48
N ARG A 337 17.53 18.83 -2.29
CA ARG A 337 18.08 17.82 -1.38
C ARG A 337 17.45 17.90 0.03
N ALA A 338 17.43 19.07 0.66
CA ALA A 338 16.85 19.24 2.00
C ALA A 338 15.35 18.89 2.03
N MET A 339 14.59 19.29 1.01
CA MET A 339 13.16 18.99 0.89
C MET A 339 12.91 17.50 0.66
N THR A 340 13.72 16.84 -0.16
CA THR A 340 13.66 15.38 -0.36
C THR A 340 13.90 14.63 0.95
N SER A 341 14.92 15.03 1.70
CA SER A 341 15.24 14.43 3.01
C SER A 341 14.11 14.60 4.01
N LEU A 342 13.51 15.79 4.06
CA LEU A 342 12.36 16.05 4.91
C LEU A 342 11.16 15.20 4.49
N GLY A 343 10.90 15.08 3.18
CA GLY A 343 9.88 14.19 2.64
C GLY A 343 10.10 12.72 3.05
N PHE A 344 11.32 12.21 2.92
CA PHE A 344 11.68 10.87 3.37
C PHE A 344 11.54 10.70 4.87
N ALA A 345 11.98 11.67 5.67
CA ALA A 345 11.82 11.65 7.11
C ALA A 345 10.34 11.59 7.52
N VAL A 346 9.48 12.34 6.83
CA VAL A 346 8.03 12.30 7.03
C VAL A 346 7.45 10.93 6.64
N VAL A 347 7.89 10.36 5.52
CA VAL A 347 7.52 8.99 5.11
C VAL A 347 8.08 7.96 6.10
N LEU A 348 9.20 8.18 6.76
CA LEU A 348 9.66 7.24 7.78
C LEU A 348 8.88 7.41 9.08
N ALA A 349 8.58 8.65 9.46
CA ALA A 349 7.81 8.98 10.65
C ALA A 349 6.37 8.47 10.59
N HIS A 350 5.72 8.53 9.41
CA HIS A 350 4.37 7.99 9.29
C HIS A 350 4.36 6.49 9.56
N TYR A 351 5.30 5.68 9.07
CA TYR A 351 5.29 4.24 9.34
C TYR A 351 5.24 3.93 10.84
N PHE A 352 5.96 4.71 11.65
CA PHE A 352 5.91 4.57 13.10
C PHE A 352 4.56 4.99 13.69
N ALA A 353 4.07 6.18 13.32
CA ALA A 353 2.80 6.72 13.80
C ALA A 353 1.60 5.86 13.37
N ASP A 354 1.65 5.35 12.15
CA ASP A 354 0.65 4.53 11.52
C ASP A 354 0.61 3.12 12.13
N ALA A 355 1.79 2.56 12.39
CA ALA A 355 1.94 1.33 13.17
C ALA A 355 1.51 1.47 14.64
N LEU A 356 1.20 2.67 15.14
CA LEU A 356 0.58 2.89 16.46
C LEU A 356 -0.94 2.96 16.38
N ILE A 357 -1.51 3.69 15.42
CA ILE A 357 -2.97 3.81 15.27
C ILE A 357 -3.62 2.52 14.77
N TYR A 358 -2.93 1.76 13.93
CA TYR A 358 -3.42 0.47 13.44
C TYR A 358 -3.02 -0.71 14.34
N ARG A 359 -2.55 -0.45 15.59
CA ARG A 359 -2.44 -1.49 16.63
C ARG A 359 -3.81 -1.88 17.15
N PHE A 360 -4.63 -2.47 16.30
CA PHE A 360 -5.89 -3.08 16.72
C PHE A 360 -5.71 -4.19 17.78
N ARG A 361 -4.47 -4.57 18.12
CA ARG A 361 -4.14 -5.42 19.27
C ARG A 361 -4.32 -4.72 20.61
N ILE A 362 -4.14 -3.40 20.68
CA ILE A 362 -4.40 -2.61 21.89
C ILE A 362 -5.91 -2.34 21.94
N PRO A 363 -6.63 -2.83 22.96
CA PRO A 363 -8.10 -2.78 22.97
C PRO A 363 -8.67 -1.36 22.87
N SER A 364 -8.05 -0.39 23.54
CA SER A 364 -8.50 1.00 23.54
C SER A 364 -8.34 1.65 22.17
N ILE A 365 -7.20 1.46 21.51
CA ILE A 365 -6.95 1.93 20.14
C ILE A 365 -7.93 1.27 19.18
N ARG A 366 -8.11 -0.05 19.28
CA ARG A 366 -9.08 -0.80 18.45
C ARG A 366 -10.49 -0.23 18.59
N ALA A 367 -10.94 0.04 19.80
CA ALA A 367 -12.28 0.57 20.04
C ALA A 367 -12.46 1.93 19.35
N VAL A 368 -11.51 2.84 19.50
CA VAL A 368 -11.56 4.17 18.85
C VAL A 368 -11.52 4.03 17.33
N MET A 369 -10.61 3.23 16.77
CA MET A 369 -10.49 3.06 15.32
C MET A 369 -11.74 2.42 14.71
N LEU A 370 -12.29 1.37 15.32
CA LEU A 370 -13.51 0.72 14.83
C LEU A 370 -14.71 1.67 14.93
N LYS A 371 -14.86 2.46 16.00
CA LYS A 371 -15.88 3.52 16.09
C LYS A 371 -15.71 4.53 14.95
N ARG A 372 -14.47 5.02 14.74
CA ARG A 372 -14.14 5.97 13.67
C ARG A 372 -14.41 5.41 12.28
N LEU A 373 -14.29 4.10 12.09
CA LEU A 373 -14.66 3.38 10.87
C LEU A 373 -16.17 3.01 10.81
N GLY A 374 -17.00 3.39 11.77
CA GLY A 374 -18.43 3.09 11.77
C GLY A 374 -18.76 1.62 12.04
N PHE A 375 -17.88 0.91 12.77
CA PHE A 375 -18.07 -0.46 13.25
C PHE A 375 -18.45 -0.53 14.74
N SER A 376 -18.94 0.56 15.34
CA SER A 376 -19.60 0.56 16.66
C SER A 376 -20.88 -0.28 16.65
#